data_AF-A0A9E4ZUZ1-F1
#
_entry.id   AF-A0A9E4ZUZ1-F1
#
_cell.length_a   1.000
_cell.length_b   1.000
_cell.length_c   1.000
_cell.angle_alpha   90.00
_cell.angle_beta   90.00
_cell.angle_gamma   90.00
#
_symmetry.space_group_name_H-M   'P 1'
#
loop_
_entity.id
_entity.type
_entity.pdbx_description
1 polymer ?
#
loop_
_entity_poly.entity_id
_entity_poly.type
_entity_poly.pdbx_seq_one_letter_code
_entity_poly.pdbx_strand_id
1 'polypeptide(L)'
;MFSLDFVALTEDPLRIKDFFKLADTILTDLCQPIKIGASLLCAVSNDVLLTIYTDMQSKNLTLKIRVEGEDAVKLVNTISRIYEKLKENGFHMTLATSSITL
;
A
#
# COMPACT_ATOMS: atom_id res chain seq x y z
N MET A 1 9.07 -6.22 15.13
CA MET A 1 8.49 -5.96 13.78
C MET A 1 7.49 -4.82 13.86
N PHE A 2 7.61 -3.84 12.97
CA PHE A 2 6.68 -2.74 12.79
C PHE A 2 5.69 -3.06 11.66
N SER A 3 4.45 -2.62 11.80
CA SER A 3 3.42 -2.74 10.77
C SER A 3 2.60 -1.45 10.71
N LEU A 4 2.42 -0.90 9.51
CA LEU A 4 1.56 0.25 9.26
C LEU A 4 0.52 -0.13 8.21
N ASP A 5 -0.76 0.05 8.56
CA ASP A 5 -1.89 -0.14 7.66
C ASP A 5 -2.49 1.21 7.28
N PHE A 6 -2.68 1.41 5.98
CA PHE A 6 -3.33 2.57 5.41
C PHE A 6 -4.58 2.14 4.64
N VAL A 7 -5.54 3.05 4.58
CA VAL A 7 -6.68 2.98 3.67
C VAL A 7 -6.44 4.01 2.57
N ALA A 8 -6.48 3.57 1.32
CA ALA A 8 -6.56 4.48 0.19
C ALA A 8 -8.03 4.91 0.01
N LEU A 9 -8.25 6.22 0.09
CA LEU A 9 -9.53 6.85 -0.14
C LEU A 9 -9.66 7.12 -1.65
N THR A 10 -10.75 6.65 -2.23
CA THR A 10 -11.18 7.01 -3.58
C THR A 10 -12.58 7.57 -3.51
N GLU A 11 -12.80 8.73 -4.14
CA GLU A 11 -14.15 9.31 -4.28
C GLU A 11 -15.00 8.53 -5.29
N ASP A 12 -14.34 7.74 -6.16
CA ASP A 12 -14.98 6.91 -7.18
C ASP A 12 -14.53 5.43 -7.08
N PRO A 13 -15.42 4.50 -6.71
CA PRO A 13 -15.12 3.06 -6.66
C PRO A 13 -14.72 2.46 -8.02
N LEU A 14 -15.12 3.06 -9.15
CA LEU A 14 -14.76 2.58 -10.48
C LEU A 14 -13.26 2.74 -10.77
N ARG A 15 -12.57 3.62 -10.04
CA ARG A 15 -11.13 3.87 -10.17
C ARG A 15 -10.25 2.81 -9.51
N ILE A 16 -10.81 1.79 -8.85
CA ILE A 16 -10.02 0.73 -8.20
C ILE A 16 -9.10 0.01 -9.20
N LYS A 17 -9.58 -0.26 -10.42
CA LYS A 17 -8.74 -0.87 -11.47
C LYS A 17 -7.56 0.03 -11.86
N ASP A 18 -7.80 1.34 -11.92
CA ASP A 18 -6.77 2.33 -12.25
C ASP A 18 -5.78 2.49 -11.09
N PHE A 19 -6.27 2.42 -9.85
CA PHE A 19 -5.42 2.37 -8.67
C PHE A 19 -4.46 1.18 -8.71
N PHE A 20 -4.93 -0.03 -9.04
CA PHE A 20 -4.03 -1.19 -9.14
C PHE A 20 -3.00 -1.05 -10.26
N LYS A 21 -3.36 -0.47 -11.40
CA LYS A 21 -2.40 -0.20 -12.49
C LYS A 21 -1.35 0.83 -12.07
N LEU A 22 -1.80 1.90 -11.43
CA LEU A 22 -0.92 2.94 -10.91
C LEU A 22 0.00 2.37 -9.83
N ALA A 23 -0.56 1.62 -8.87
CA ALA A 23 0.19 0.96 -7.83
C ALA A 23 1.25 0.04 -8.43
N ASP A 24 0.91 -0.82 -9.39
CA ASP A 24 1.88 -1.69 -10.07
C ASP A 24 3.04 -0.89 -10.71
N THR A 25 2.73 0.24 -11.34
CA THR A 25 3.73 1.17 -11.89
C THR A 25 4.62 1.76 -10.80
N ILE A 26 4.02 2.27 -9.71
CA ILE A 26 4.71 2.83 -8.55
C ILE A 26 5.65 1.80 -7.93
N LEU A 27 5.18 0.56 -7.79
CA LEU A 27 5.92 -0.54 -7.18
C LEU A 27 7.07 -0.99 -8.06
N THR A 28 6.92 -0.97 -9.39
CA THR A 28 8.00 -1.31 -10.33
C THR A 28 9.22 -0.39 -10.17
N ASP A 29 9.03 0.87 -9.75
CA ASP A 29 10.11 1.80 -9.44
C ASP A 29 10.78 1.55 -8.06
N LEU A 30 10.15 0.74 -7.21
CA LEU A 30 10.60 0.45 -5.85
C LEU A 30 11.17 -0.97 -5.71
N CYS A 31 10.60 -1.93 -6.42
CA CYS A 31 10.84 -3.36 -6.32
C CYS A 31 10.30 -4.08 -7.57
N GLN A 32 10.32 -5.41 -7.58
CA GLN A 32 9.57 -6.22 -8.54
C GLN A 32 8.23 -6.67 -7.94
N PRO A 33 7.09 -6.04 -8.28
CA PRO A 33 5.80 -6.43 -7.73
C PRO A 33 5.33 -7.79 -8.25
N ILE A 34 4.64 -8.54 -7.40
CA ILE A 34 3.94 -9.78 -7.74
C ILE A 34 2.45 -9.55 -7.56
N LYS A 35 1.66 -9.84 -8.59
CA LYS A 35 0.21 -9.75 -8.55
C LYS A 35 -0.41 -11.10 -8.23
N ILE A 36 -1.24 -11.15 -7.19
CA ILE A 36 -2.01 -12.35 -6.80
C ILE A 36 -3.46 -11.93 -6.60
N GLY A 37 -4.34 -12.25 -7.56
CA GLY A 37 -5.74 -11.85 -7.51
C GLY A 37 -5.92 -10.32 -7.45
N ALA A 38 -6.62 -9.84 -6.42
CA ALA A 38 -6.83 -8.42 -6.13
C ALA A 38 -5.80 -7.87 -5.11
N SER A 39 -4.56 -8.36 -5.21
CA SER A 39 -3.45 -7.96 -4.36
C SER A 39 -2.16 -7.80 -5.15
N LEU A 40 -1.30 -6.89 -4.69
CA LEU A 40 0.08 -6.70 -5.12
C LEU A 40 0.99 -6.86 -3.90
N LEU A 41 2.07 -7.61 -4.07
CA LEU A 41 3.10 -7.81 -3.05
C LEU A 41 4.44 -7.33 -3.60
N CYS A 42 5.24 -6.70 -2.76
CA CYS A 42 6.49 -6.06 -3.16
C CYS A 42 7.49 -6.08 -1.99
N ALA A 43 8.59 -6.80 -2.16
CA ALA A 43 9.71 -6.75 -1.22
C ALA A 43 10.58 -5.54 -1.57
N VAL A 44 10.50 -4.47 -0.77
CA VAL A 44 11.26 -3.22 -0.98
C VAL A 44 12.71 -3.39 -0.54
N SER A 45 12.94 -4.23 0.47
CA SER A 45 14.24 -4.70 0.94
C SER A 45 14.09 -6.08 1.59
N ASN A 46 15.19 -6.67 2.07
CA ASN A 46 15.15 -7.98 2.75
C ASN A 46 14.29 -7.98 4.03
N ASP A 47 14.07 -6.79 4.61
CA ASP A 47 13.37 -6.58 5.86
C ASP A 47 12.09 -5.75 5.70
N VAL A 48 11.67 -5.38 4.48
CA VAL A 48 10.47 -4.57 4.24
C VAL A 48 9.56 -5.21 3.19
N LEU A 49 8.36 -5.57 3.59
CA LEU A 49 7.31 -6.08 2.72
C LEU A 49 6.18 -5.05 2.60
N LEU A 50 5.82 -4.73 1.37
CA LEU A 50 4.65 -3.95 1.04
C LEU A 50 3.57 -4.84 0.43
N THR A 51 2.35 -4.71 0.93
CA THR A 51 1.16 -5.40 0.42
C THR A 51 0.06 -4.40 0.13
N ILE A 52 -0.45 -4.40 -1.10
CA ILE A 52 -1.62 -3.63 -1.50
C ILE A 52 -2.73 -4.62 -1.81
N TYR A 53 -3.89 -4.49 -1.18
CA TYR A 53 -4.98 -5.45 -1.35
C TYR A 53 -6.34 -4.81 -1.15
N THR A 54 -7.38 -5.43 -1.69
CA THR A 54 -8.75 -5.06 -1.36
C THR A 54 -9.25 -5.89 -0.18
N ASP A 55 -9.79 -5.22 0.82
CA ASP A 55 -10.57 -5.85 1.89
C ASP A 55 -12.06 -5.56 1.66
N MET A 56 -12.90 -6.59 1.77
CA MET A 56 -14.34 -6.48 1.60
C MET A 56 -15.01 -6.70 2.95
N GLN A 57 -15.23 -5.61 3.69
CA GLN A 57 -16.00 -5.65 4.93
C GLN A 57 -17.39 -5.10 4.69
N SER A 58 -18.42 -5.87 5.03
CA SER A 58 -19.82 -5.41 5.07
C SER A 58 -20.29 -4.67 3.80
N LYS A 59 -19.95 -5.22 2.61
CA LYS A 59 -20.26 -4.68 1.27
C LYS A 59 -19.47 -3.44 0.84
N ASN A 60 -18.56 -2.92 1.67
CA ASN A 60 -17.66 -1.84 1.28
C ASN A 60 -16.30 -2.41 0.88
N LEU A 61 -15.97 -2.24 -0.39
CA LEU A 61 -14.65 -2.58 -0.93
C LEU A 61 -13.67 -1.47 -0.53
N THR A 62 -12.67 -1.82 0.27
CA THR A 62 -11.68 -0.87 0.78
C THR A 62 -10.30 -1.24 0.26
N LEU A 63 -9.58 -0.26 -0.29
CA LEU A 63 -8.19 -0.44 -0.69
C LEU A 63 -7.29 -0.27 0.53
N LYS A 64 -6.53 -1.32 0.85
CA LYS A 64 -5.60 -1.37 1.97
C LYS A 64 -4.17 -1.40 1.45
N ILE A 65 -3.30 -0.68 2.14
CA ILE A 65 -1.86 -0.67 1.89
C ILE A 65 -1.21 -0.96 3.23
N ARG A 66 -0.50 -2.08 3.31
CA ARG A 66 0.25 -2.52 4.48
C ARG A 66 1.73 -2.46 4.17
N VAL A 67 2.52 -1.86 5.07
CA VAL A 67 3.98 -1.95 5.03
C VAL A 67 4.48 -2.51 6.35
N GLU A 68 5.33 -3.53 6.28
CA GLU A 68 5.83 -4.28 7.42
C GLU A 68 7.34 -4.39 7.33
N GLY A 69 8.01 -4.38 8.49
CA GLY A 69 9.44 -4.63 8.57
C GLY A 69 10.09 -4.35 9.90
N GLU A 70 11.41 -4.45 9.96
CA GLU A 70 12.18 -4.32 11.21
C GLU A 70 12.69 -2.90 11.47
N ASP A 71 12.88 -2.10 10.42
CA ASP A 71 13.39 -0.73 10.51
C ASP A 71 12.28 0.30 10.27
N ALA A 72 11.81 0.93 11.36
CA ALA A 72 10.75 1.93 11.30
C ALA A 72 11.08 3.12 10.36
N VAL A 73 12.35 3.53 10.26
CA VAL A 73 12.76 4.64 9.40
C VAL A 73 12.61 4.23 7.93
N LYS A 74 13.00 3.01 7.57
CA LYS A 74 12.78 2.48 6.22
C LYS A 74 11.29 2.36 5.87
N LEU A 75 10.45 1.93 6.82
CA LEU A 75 9.01 1.83 6.60
C LEU A 75 8.41 3.21 6.28
N VAL A 76 8.76 4.22 7.09
CA VAL A 76 8.28 5.59 6.89
C VAL A 76 8.76 6.14 5.55
N ASN A 77 10.04 5.97 5.20
CA ASN A 77 10.57 6.41 3.91
C ASN A 77 9.88 5.71 2.72
N THR A 78 9.60 4.41 2.86
CA THR A 78 8.90 3.62 1.85
C THR A 78 7.50 4.15 1.62
N ILE A 79 6.72 4.33 2.69
CA ILE A 79 5.34 4.81 2.56
C ILE A 79 5.27 6.28 2.11
N SER A 80 6.20 7.14 2.51
CA SER A 80 6.27 8.51 2.02
C SER A 80 6.46 8.58 0.50
N ARG A 81 7.35 7.75 -0.07
CA ARG A 81 7.54 7.68 -1.54
C ARG A 81 6.29 7.21 -2.27
N ILE A 82 5.56 6.24 -1.70
CA ILE A 82 4.31 5.74 -2.26
C ILE A 82 3.21 6.80 -2.18
N TYR A 83 3.11 7.48 -1.04
CA TYR A 83 2.13 8.54 -0.80
C TYR A 83 2.26 9.68 -1.82
N GLU A 84 3.47 10.19 -2.05
CA GLU A 84 3.68 11.30 -2.97
C GLU A 84 3.23 10.92 -4.40
N LYS A 85 3.60 9.73 -4.89
CA LYS A 85 3.19 9.27 -6.22
C LYS A 85 1.68 9.03 -6.34
N LEU A 86 1.04 8.50 -5.29
CA LEU A 86 -0.41 8.32 -5.28
C LEU A 86 -1.15 9.66 -5.26
N LYS A 87 -0.65 10.62 -4.45
CA LYS A 87 -1.21 11.96 -4.33
C LYS A 87 -1.14 12.74 -5.65
N GLU A 88 -0.02 12.64 -6.38
CA GLU A 88 0.13 13.21 -7.73
C GLU A 88 -0.93 12.71 -8.73
N ASN A 89 -1.52 11.54 -8.48
CA ASN A 89 -2.55 10.92 -9.30
C ASN A 89 -3.97 11.02 -8.70
N GLY A 90 -4.14 11.87 -7.68
CA GLY A 90 -5.42 12.15 -7.05
C GLY A 90 -5.94 11.04 -6.13
N PHE A 91 -5.04 10.22 -5.56
CA PHE A 91 -5.37 9.25 -4.52
C PHE A 91 -4.83 9.73 -3.17
N HIS A 92 -5.67 9.65 -2.14
CA HIS A 92 -5.28 10.00 -0.77
C HIS A 92 -5.17 8.74 0.08
N MET A 93 -4.24 8.73 1.04
CA MET A 93 -4.09 7.65 2.01
C MET A 93 -4.26 8.19 3.42
N THR A 94 -4.91 7.40 4.27
CA THR A 94 -5.05 7.66 5.71
C THR A 94 -4.54 6.47 6.49
N LEU A 95 -3.77 6.73 7.56
CA LEU A 95 -3.34 5.71 8.50
C LEU A 95 -4.57 5.11 9.20
N ALA A 96 -4.75 3.80 9.09
CA ALA A 96 -5.81 3.06 9.77
C ALA A 96 -5.31 2.50 11.10
N THR A 97 -4.16 1.83 11.08
CA THR A 97 -3.55 1.21 12.25
C THR A 97 -2.03 1.24 12.15
N SER A 98 -1.37 1.33 13.29
CA SER A 98 0.07 1.14 13.43
C SER A 98 0.33 0.21 14.61
N SER A 99 1.22 -0.76 14.45
CA SER A 99 1.56 -1.71 15.51
C SER A 99 3.05 -2.01 15.57
N ILE A 100 3.48 -2.45 16.74
CA ILE A 100 4.81 -2.97 16.99
C ILE A 100 4.65 -4.31 17.71
N THR A 101 5.33 -5.33 17.20
CA THR A 101 5.51 -6.63 17.86
C THR A 101 6.95 -6.71 18.38
N LEU A 102 7.09 -6.87 19.69
CA LEU A 102 8.38 -7.02 20.38
C LEU A 102 8.91 -8.44 20.27
#